data_AF-A0A2A4MCY8-F1
#
_entry.id   AF-A0A2A4MCY8-F1
#
_cell.length_a   1.000
_cell.length_b   1.000
_cell.length_c   1.000
_cell.angle_alpha   90.00
_cell.angle_beta   90.00
_cell.angle_gamma   90.00
#
_symmetry.space_group_name_H-M   'P 1'
#
loop_
_entity.id
_entity.type
_entity.pdbx_description
1 polymer ?
#
loop_
_entity_poly.entity_id
_entity_poly.type
_entity_poly.pdbx_seq_one_letter_code
_entity_poly.pdbx_strand_id
1 'polypeptide(L)'
;MQQSAEFKAILEKAQNGDSYSQWWLGEAYANGEEGVDKDEKEAHEWYLKAANQGDADAQERIGRDYLFGLGAKKISKRPLCGT
;
A
#
# COMPACT_ATOMS: atom_id res chain seq x y z
N MET A 1 -15.85 1.41 18.03
CA MET A 1 -15.44 1.87 16.69
C MET A 1 -16.01 0.86 15.72
N GLN A 2 -17.20 1.13 15.19
CA GLN A 2 -17.89 0.19 14.31
C GLN A 2 -17.44 0.50 12.88
N GLN A 3 -16.71 -0.40 12.25
CA GLN A 3 -16.38 -0.29 10.83
C GLN A 3 -17.67 -0.17 10.03
N SER A 4 -17.70 0.71 9.02
CA SER A 4 -18.92 0.97 8.27
C SER A 4 -19.37 -0.25 7.47
N ALA A 5 -20.66 -0.29 7.15
CA ALA A 5 -21.21 -1.33 6.27
C ALA A 5 -20.55 -1.31 4.88
N GLU A 6 -20.14 -0.11 4.42
CA GLU A 6 -19.40 0.11 3.19
C GLU A 6 -18.03 -0.56 3.23
N PHE A 7 -17.25 -0.35 4.32
CA PHE A 7 -15.94 -0.98 4.47
C PHE A 7 -16.04 -2.51 4.39
N LYS A 8 -17.02 -3.10 5.06
CA LYS A 8 -17.23 -4.55 5.03
C LYS A 8 -17.59 -5.06 3.63
N ALA A 9 -18.39 -4.32 2.86
CA ALA A 9 -18.73 -4.67 1.49
C ALA A 9 -17.50 -4.58 0.56
N ILE A 10 -16.64 -3.57 0.75
CA ILE A 10 -15.38 -3.43 0.00
C ILE A 10 -14.41 -4.56 0.37
N LEU A 11 -14.35 -4.96 1.65
CA LEU A 11 -13.55 -6.10 2.10
C LEU A 11 -13.90 -7.39 1.37
N GLU A 12 -15.19 -7.68 1.23
CA GLU A 12 -15.66 -8.87 0.50
C GLU A 12 -15.27 -8.82 -0.98
N LYS A 13 -15.44 -7.67 -1.63
CA LYS A 13 -15.03 -7.48 -3.03
C LYS A 13 -13.53 -7.64 -3.22
N ALA A 14 -12.73 -7.06 -2.33
CA ALA A 14 -11.27 -7.19 -2.35
C ALA A 14 -10.82 -8.65 -2.16
N GLN A 15 -11.50 -9.41 -1.32
CA GLN A 15 -11.27 -10.85 -1.14
C GLN A 15 -11.66 -11.65 -2.39
N ASN A 16 -12.68 -11.21 -3.13
CA ASN A 16 -13.08 -11.79 -4.42
C ASN A 16 -12.15 -11.40 -5.58
N GLY A 17 -11.09 -10.64 -5.32
CA GLY A 17 -10.08 -10.28 -6.32
C GLY A 17 -10.31 -8.92 -6.99
N ASP A 18 -11.25 -8.11 -6.53
CA ASP A 18 -11.43 -6.76 -7.11
C ASP A 18 -10.22 -5.87 -6.78
N SER A 19 -9.43 -5.51 -7.79
CA SER A 19 -8.19 -4.74 -7.62
C SER A 19 -8.45 -3.34 -7.08
N TYR A 20 -9.54 -2.71 -7.52
CA TYR A 20 -9.95 -1.39 -7.05
C TYR A 20 -10.29 -1.39 -5.55
N SER A 21 -11.04 -2.40 -5.10
CA SER A 21 -11.35 -2.59 -3.68
C SER A 21 -10.10 -2.88 -2.85
N GLN A 22 -9.14 -3.65 -3.39
CA GLN A 22 -7.86 -3.88 -2.71
C GLN A 22 -7.04 -2.59 -2.57
N TRP A 23 -6.97 -1.78 -3.62
CA TRP A 23 -6.31 -0.47 -3.55
C TRP A 23 -6.97 0.45 -2.51
N TRP A 24 -8.30 0.51 -2.51
CA TRP A 24 -9.05 1.32 -1.56
C TRP A 24 -8.84 0.88 -0.11
N LEU A 25 -8.81 -0.44 0.16
CA LEU A 25 -8.46 -0.94 1.49
C LEU A 25 -7.05 -0.53 1.89
N GLY A 26 -6.10 -0.59 0.95
CA GLY A 26 -4.76 -0.06 1.15
C GLY A 26 -4.77 1.38 1.66
N GLU A 27 -5.54 2.26 1.02
CA GLU A 27 -5.70 3.66 1.44
C GLU A 27 -6.38 3.78 2.81
N ALA A 28 -7.44 3.00 3.07
CA ALA A 28 -8.15 3.04 4.34
C ALA A 28 -7.23 2.68 5.51
N TYR A 29 -6.42 1.62 5.38
CA TYR A 29 -5.42 1.23 6.39
C TYR A 29 -4.23 2.21 6.46
N ALA A 30 -3.82 2.82 5.35
CA ALA A 30 -2.72 3.78 5.35
C ALA A 30 -3.07 5.10 6.06
N ASN A 31 -4.33 5.52 5.94
CA ASN A 31 -4.85 6.75 6.52
C ASN A 31 -5.55 6.54 7.88
N GLY A 32 -5.95 5.31 8.21
CA GLY A 32 -6.74 4.99 9.39
C GLY A 32 -8.18 5.51 9.28
N GLU A 33 -8.79 5.35 8.11
CA GLU A 33 -10.14 5.84 7.81
C GLU A 33 -11.22 4.80 8.18
N GLU A 34 -12.51 5.17 8.13
CA GLU A 34 -13.63 4.21 8.29
C GLU A 34 -13.65 3.41 9.61
N GLY A 35 -12.91 3.90 10.62
CA GLY A 35 -12.79 3.26 11.92
C GLY A 35 -11.81 2.10 11.98
N VAL A 36 -10.90 1.98 11.00
CA VAL A 36 -9.69 1.16 11.13
C VAL A 36 -8.53 1.96 11.71
N ASP A 37 -7.73 1.31 12.54
CA ASP A 37 -6.46 1.88 12.99
C ASP A 37 -5.49 1.94 11.80
N LYS A 38 -4.67 3.00 11.78
CA LYS A 38 -3.63 3.14 10.77
C LYS A 38 -2.63 1.99 10.91
N ASP A 39 -2.53 1.16 9.86
CA ASP A 39 -1.55 0.08 9.76
C ASP A 39 -0.89 0.10 8.38
N GLU A 40 0.36 0.58 8.34
CA GLU A 40 1.13 0.67 7.10
C GLU A 40 1.53 -0.70 6.54
N LYS A 41 1.62 -1.75 7.37
CA LYS A 41 1.92 -3.10 6.89
C LYS A 41 0.71 -3.69 6.19
N GLU A 42 -0.46 -3.60 6.82
CA GLU A 42 -1.70 -4.13 6.26
C GLU A 42 -2.06 -3.38 4.97
N ALA A 43 -1.87 -2.05 4.94
CA ALA A 43 -1.99 -1.25 3.73
C ALA A 43 -1.09 -1.76 2.60
N HIS A 44 0.19 -2.00 2.89
CA HIS A 44 1.17 -2.49 1.91
C HIS A 44 0.77 -3.86 1.35
N GLU A 45 0.28 -4.78 2.18
CA GLU A 45 -0.20 -6.09 1.72
C GLU A 45 -1.37 -5.97 0.73
N TRP A 46 -2.31 -5.05 0.98
CA TRP A 46 -3.43 -4.79 0.07
C TRP A 46 -2.99 -4.16 -1.24
N TYR A 47 -2.09 -3.17 -1.21
CA TYR A 47 -1.51 -2.61 -2.44
C TYR A 47 -0.73 -3.65 -3.23
N LEU A 48 0.01 -4.57 -2.57
CA LEU A 48 0.71 -5.65 -3.28
C LEU A 48 -0.23 -6.59 -4.01
N LYS A 49 -1.38 -6.94 -3.39
CA LYS A 49 -2.39 -7.74 -4.07
C LYS A 49 -2.94 -7.02 -5.30
N ALA A 50 -3.30 -5.74 -5.16
CA ALA A 50 -3.80 -4.93 -6.27
C ALA A 50 -2.74 -4.79 -7.39
N ALA A 51 -1.49 -4.50 -7.02
CA ALA A 51 -0.39 -4.35 -7.96
C ALA A 51 -0.07 -5.64 -8.73
N ASN A 52 -0.15 -6.79 -8.05
CA ASN A 52 0.01 -8.11 -8.68
C ASN A 52 -1.11 -8.43 -9.69
N GLN A 53 -2.28 -7.80 -9.54
CA GLN A 53 -3.39 -7.91 -10.49
C GLN A 53 -3.29 -6.93 -11.67
N GLY A 54 -2.26 -6.08 -11.71
CA GLY A 54 -2.07 -5.12 -12.79
C GLY A 54 -2.66 -3.73 -12.51
N ASP A 55 -3.06 -3.46 -11.27
CA ASP A 55 -3.58 -2.15 -10.88
C ASP A 55 -2.47 -1.09 -10.92
N ALA A 56 -2.64 -0.10 -11.80
CA ALA A 56 -1.62 0.90 -12.07
C ALA A 56 -1.36 1.81 -10.85
N ASP A 57 -2.41 2.18 -10.11
CA ASP A 57 -2.32 3.04 -8.94
C ASP A 57 -1.60 2.32 -7.80
N ALA A 58 -1.92 1.04 -7.58
CA ALA A 58 -1.23 0.22 -6.61
C ALA A 58 0.24 -0.04 -7.00
N GLN A 59 0.53 -0.31 -8.27
CA GLN A 59 1.91 -0.45 -8.77
C GLN A 59 2.71 0.83 -8.58
N GLU A 60 2.10 2.00 -8.84
CA GLU A 60 2.74 3.28 -8.61
C GLU A 60 3.03 3.50 -7.12
N ARG A 61 2.07 3.18 -6.24
CA ARG A 61 2.23 3.31 -4.78
C ARG A 61 3.38 2.47 -4.25
N ILE A 62 3.41 1.18 -4.62
CA ILE A 62 4.49 0.25 -4.27
C ILE A 62 5.81 0.73 -4.87
N GLY A 63 5.81 1.16 -6.14
CA GLY A 63 6.99 1.70 -6.82
C GLY A 63 7.57 2.91 -6.09
N ARG A 64 6.73 3.84 -5.62
CA ARG A 64 7.13 4.97 -4.78
C ARG A 64 7.74 4.48 -3.47
N ASP A 65 7.10 3.55 -2.76
CA ASP A 65 7.62 3.04 -1.48
C ASP A 65 9.01 2.39 -1.64
N TYR A 66 9.22 1.63 -2.72
CA TYR A 66 10.54 1.09 -3.07
C TYR A 66 11.55 2.19 -3.42
N LEU A 67 11.15 3.21 -4.20
CA LEU A 67 12.04 4.33 -4.56
C LEU A 67 12.44 5.17 -3.34
N PHE A 68 11.51 5.47 -2.43
CA PHE A 68 11.79 6.20 -1.20
C PHE A 68 12.59 5.36 -0.20
N GLY A 69 12.27 4.06 -0.06
CA GLY A 69 13.01 3.13 0.80
C GLY A 69 14.44 2.84 0.30
N LEU A 70 14.62 2.71 -1.03
CA LEU A 70 15.94 2.55 -1.65
C LEU A 70 16.70 3.87 -1.73
N GLY A 71 16.00 5.01 -1.89
CA GLY A 71 16.57 6.35 -1.86
C GLY A 71 17.24 6.66 -0.51
N ALA A 72 16.60 6.26 0.59
CA ALA A 72 17.21 6.34 1.92
C ALA A 72 18.40 5.38 2.11
N LYS A 73 18.36 4.19 1.50
CA LYS A 73 19.42 3.17 1.65
C LYS A 73 20.62 3.39 0.72
N LYS A 74 20.47 4.05 -0.43
CA LYS A 74 21.54 4.24 -1.43
C LYS A 74 22.49 5.40 -1.13
N ILE A 75 22.13 6.37 -0.29
CA ILE A 75 23.02 7.51 0.02
C ILE A 75 24.08 7.23 1.11
N SER A 76 24.07 6.06 1.77
CA SER A 76 25.07 5.74 2.81
C SER A 76 26.25 4.88 2.34
N LYS A 77 26.23 4.33 1.11
CA LYS A 77 27.22 3.32 0.68
C LYS A 77 28.01 3.68 -0.58
N ARG A 78 28.05 4.96 -1.00
CA ARG A 78 29.04 5.39 -1.99
C ARG A 78 30.25 5.97 -1.24
N PRO A 79 31.37 5.24 -1.09
CA PRO A 79 32.62 5.89 -0.72
C PRO A 79 32.92 6.94 -1.79
N LEU A 80 32.95 8.19 -1.36
CA LEU A 80 33.47 9.30 -2.13
C LEU A 80 34.97 9.08 -2.36
N CYS A 81 35.42 9.46 -3.55
CA CYS A 81 36.82 9.65 -3.93
C CYS A 81 37.67 8.38 -4.08
N GLY A 82 37.89 7.97 -5.33
CA GLY A 82 39.16 7.35 -5.71
C GLY A 82 40.22 8.43 -5.72
N THR A 83 41.06 8.46 -4.69
CA THR A 83 42.41 9.06 -4.71
C THR A 83 43.34 8.19 -5.53
#